data_AF-A0A928JBL3-F1
#
_entry.id   AF-A0A928JBL3-F1
#
_cell.length_a   1.000
_cell.length_b   1.000
_cell.length_c   1.000
_cell.angle_alpha   90.00
_cell.angle_beta   90.00
_cell.angle_gamma   90.00
#
_symmetry.space_group_name_H-M   'P 1'
#
loop_
_entity.id
_entity.type
_entity.pdbx_description
1 polymer ?
#
loop_
_entity_poly.entity_id
_entity_poly.type
_entity_poly.pdbx_seq_one_letter_code
_entity_poly.pdbx_strand_id
1 'polypeptide(L)'
;MNNKIKLATPPMGWNSYCTCDCDPSEEIMLTAADLLIDLGLAEVGYNYVNLDDGWLKPERDANGRLQYRDDIFPHGMNFLTDYIHSKGLKAGTYLGAGETTWHGDAGTLDHEFEDAKSCAEWGFDYIKYDRHPTEKPWDTVAAYTKMGLAIRDCGRDIIYNLCEHGTSEPWLWAAPVGQLWRTGKDIRDNWRYIERPDSGLGILDMMDM
;
A
#
# COMPACT_ATOMS: atom_id res chain seq x y z
N MET A 1 -23.56 -1.63 0.23
CA MET A 1 -22.12 -1.96 0.29
C MET A 1 -21.70 -1.92 1.74
N ASN A 2 -21.03 -2.97 2.21
CA ASN A 2 -20.74 -3.17 3.63
C ASN A 2 -19.44 -2.40 3.97
N ASN A 3 -19.56 -1.08 4.15
CA ASN A 3 -18.45 -0.20 4.53
C ASN A 3 -17.92 -0.55 5.92
N LYS A 4 -17.08 -1.60 6.02
CA LYS A 4 -16.34 -1.89 7.25
C LYS A 4 -15.22 -0.85 7.39
N ILE A 5 -15.56 0.29 7.97
CA ILE A 5 -14.61 1.34 8.38
C ILE A 5 -13.63 0.80 9.45
N LYS A 6 -13.96 -0.31 10.10
CA LYS A 6 -13.15 -0.94 11.15
C LYS A 6 -12.89 -2.41 10.86
N LEU A 7 -11.62 -2.82 11.00
CA LEU A 7 -11.22 -4.23 11.05
C LEU A 7 -11.44 -4.78 12.47
N ALA A 8 -11.90 -6.02 12.56
CA ALA A 8 -12.10 -6.68 13.86
C ALA A 8 -10.76 -6.99 14.56
N THR A 9 -9.72 -7.26 13.77
CA THR A 9 -8.35 -7.54 14.21
C THR A 9 -7.36 -6.85 13.25
N PRO A 10 -6.12 -6.57 13.67
CA PRO A 10 -5.09 -6.09 12.76
C PRO A 10 -4.89 -7.05 11.56
N PRO A 11 -4.67 -6.53 10.35
CA PRO A 11 -4.32 -7.37 9.21
C PRO A 11 -2.91 -7.95 9.42
N MET A 12 -2.73 -9.22 9.07
CA MET A 12 -1.46 -9.95 9.19
C MET A 12 -1.03 -10.46 7.83
N GLY A 13 0.24 -10.30 7.47
CA GLY A 13 0.74 -10.68 6.15
C GLY A 13 2.19 -10.29 5.93
N TRP A 14 2.55 -10.17 4.66
CA TRP A 14 3.87 -9.82 4.16
C TRP A 14 3.76 -8.62 3.20
N ASN A 15 4.83 -7.83 3.10
CA ASN A 15 4.95 -6.69 2.19
C ASN A 15 6.32 -6.72 1.49
N SER A 16 6.35 -6.37 0.20
CA SER A 16 7.55 -6.50 -0.65
C SER A 16 8.68 -5.54 -0.32
N TYR A 17 8.40 -4.37 0.26
CA TYR A 17 9.41 -3.31 0.44
C TYR A 17 10.62 -3.78 1.26
N CYS A 18 10.40 -4.49 2.36
CA CYS A 18 11.50 -4.99 3.19
C CYS A 18 12.32 -6.12 2.54
N THR A 19 11.87 -6.66 1.40
CA THR A 19 12.59 -7.70 0.64
C THR A 19 13.32 -7.13 -0.57
N CYS A 20 12.71 -6.19 -1.30
CA CYS A 20 13.22 -5.73 -2.59
C CYS A 20 13.15 -4.20 -2.78
N ASP A 21 12.93 -3.42 -1.72
CA ASP A 21 12.72 -1.97 -1.81
C ASP A 21 11.65 -1.63 -2.87
N CYS A 22 12.00 -0.80 -3.87
CA CYS A 22 11.15 -0.42 -4.99
C CYS A 22 11.41 -1.22 -6.27
N ASP A 23 11.94 -2.45 -6.18
CA ASP A 23 12.14 -3.34 -7.34
C ASP A 23 11.39 -4.67 -7.18
N PRO A 24 10.04 -4.64 -7.08
CA PRO A 24 9.25 -5.86 -7.00
C PRO A 24 9.22 -6.59 -8.34
N SER A 25 8.81 -7.85 -8.32
CA SER A 25 8.51 -8.63 -9.54
C SER A 25 7.38 -9.61 -9.30
N GLU A 26 6.75 -10.08 -10.38
CA GLU A 26 5.74 -11.15 -10.31
C GLU A 26 6.29 -12.37 -9.57
N GLU A 27 7.51 -12.82 -9.91
CA GLU A 27 8.16 -13.97 -9.27
C GLU A 27 8.30 -13.80 -7.76
N ILE A 28 8.73 -12.62 -7.28
CA ILE A 28 8.85 -12.34 -5.85
C ILE A 28 7.49 -12.47 -5.16
N MET A 29 6.44 -11.91 -5.77
CA MET A 29 5.09 -11.91 -5.20
C MET A 29 4.48 -13.33 -5.18
N LEU A 30 4.62 -14.09 -6.26
CA LEU A 30 4.15 -15.49 -6.31
C LEU A 30 4.89 -16.34 -5.28
N THR A 31 6.22 -16.17 -5.17
CA THR A 31 7.06 -16.88 -4.19
C THR A 31 6.66 -16.55 -2.76
N ALA A 32 6.39 -15.28 -2.44
CA ALA A 32 5.89 -14.91 -1.12
C ALA A 32 4.55 -15.59 -0.82
N ALA A 33 3.62 -15.62 -1.80
CA ALA A 33 2.34 -16.29 -1.64
C ALA A 33 2.49 -17.80 -1.42
N ASP A 34 3.40 -18.47 -2.15
CA ASP A 34 3.74 -19.88 -1.92
C ASP A 34 4.30 -20.12 -0.53
N LEU A 35 5.29 -19.33 -0.10
CA LEU A 35 5.93 -19.48 1.20
C LEU A 35 5.00 -19.22 2.38
N LEU A 36 4.02 -18.33 2.24
CA LEU A 36 2.99 -18.13 3.28
C LEU A 36 2.16 -19.40 3.53
N ILE A 37 1.94 -20.21 2.48
CA ILE A 37 1.26 -21.51 2.59
C ILE A 37 2.22 -22.59 3.09
N ASP A 38 3.36 -22.76 2.42
CA ASP A 38 4.29 -23.86 2.66
C ASP A 38 4.91 -23.84 4.06
N LEU A 39 5.08 -22.64 4.64
CA LEU A 39 5.58 -22.45 5.99
C LEU A 39 4.47 -22.47 7.06
N GLY A 40 3.20 -22.66 6.67
CA GLY A 40 2.05 -22.66 7.57
C GLY A 40 1.71 -21.29 8.16
N LEU A 41 2.23 -20.19 7.60
CA LEU A 41 1.98 -18.83 8.12
C LEU A 41 0.53 -18.41 7.88
N ALA A 42 -0.06 -18.79 6.76
CA ALA A 42 -1.48 -18.56 6.48
C ALA A 42 -2.40 -19.26 7.49
N GLU A 43 -2.04 -20.45 7.95
CA GLU A 43 -2.80 -21.21 8.96
C GLU A 43 -2.86 -20.48 10.31
N VAL A 44 -1.84 -19.68 10.63
CA VAL A 44 -1.77 -18.84 11.84
C VAL A 44 -2.15 -17.38 11.59
N GLY A 45 -2.71 -17.07 10.43
CA GLY A 45 -3.40 -15.80 10.15
C GLY A 45 -2.70 -14.82 9.21
N TYR A 46 -1.46 -15.10 8.75
CA TYR A 46 -0.78 -14.25 7.77
C TYR A 46 -1.38 -14.45 6.37
N ASN A 47 -2.34 -13.61 6.02
CA ASN A 47 -3.20 -13.81 4.85
C ASN A 47 -3.08 -12.71 3.79
N TYR A 48 -2.25 -11.69 3.99
CA TYR A 48 -2.03 -10.60 3.01
C TYR A 48 -0.66 -10.73 2.35
N VAL A 49 -0.62 -10.58 1.02
CA VAL A 49 0.60 -10.43 0.22
C VAL A 49 0.53 -9.05 -0.43
N ASN A 50 1.27 -8.08 0.12
CA ASN A 50 1.18 -6.68 -0.28
C ASN A 50 2.35 -6.27 -1.18
N LEU A 51 2.02 -5.80 -2.38
CA LEU A 51 2.93 -5.15 -3.31
C LEU A 51 3.17 -3.70 -2.86
N ASP A 52 4.43 -3.32 -2.65
CA ASP A 52 4.83 -1.95 -2.34
C ASP A 52 5.27 -1.18 -3.60
N ASP A 53 5.90 -0.02 -3.43
CA ASP A 53 6.28 0.91 -4.51
C ASP A 53 7.14 0.25 -5.64
N GLY A 54 7.20 0.89 -6.81
CA GLY A 54 8.03 0.46 -7.94
C GLY A 54 7.36 -0.48 -8.95
N TRP A 55 6.05 -0.72 -8.83
CA TRP A 55 5.27 -1.57 -9.74
C TRP A 55 4.55 -0.81 -10.86
N LEU A 56 4.45 0.51 -10.73
CA LEU A 56 3.80 1.38 -11.70
C LEU A 56 4.82 1.95 -12.69
N LYS A 57 4.35 2.42 -13.84
CA LYS A 57 5.15 3.24 -14.75
C LYS A 57 5.07 4.72 -14.29
N PRO A 58 6.10 5.53 -14.58
CA PRO A 58 6.05 6.98 -14.33
C PRO A 58 4.92 7.67 -15.10
N GLU A 59 4.58 7.18 -16.28
CA GLU A 59 3.55 7.74 -17.14
C GLU A 59 2.24 6.97 -17.09
N ARG A 60 1.13 7.73 -17.07
CA ARG A 60 -0.22 7.23 -17.33
C ARG A 60 -0.43 6.98 -18.83
N ASP A 61 -1.44 6.19 -19.19
CA ASP A 61 -1.85 6.07 -20.59
C ASP A 61 -2.54 7.34 -21.12
N ALA A 62 -2.89 7.32 -22.41
CA ALA A 62 -3.57 8.44 -23.08
C ALA A 62 -4.96 8.78 -22.49
N ASN A 63 -5.55 7.88 -21.70
CA ASN A 63 -6.82 8.09 -21.01
C ASN A 63 -6.61 8.49 -19.52
N GLY A 64 -5.37 8.69 -19.09
CA GLY A 64 -5.03 9.04 -17.71
C GLY A 64 -5.08 7.85 -16.75
N ARG A 65 -5.11 6.59 -17.21
CA ARG A 65 -5.09 5.42 -16.34
C ARG A 65 -3.67 5.05 -15.94
N LEU A 66 -3.50 4.66 -14.68
CA LEU A 66 -2.27 4.02 -14.18
C LEU A 66 -1.87 2.84 -15.05
N GLN A 67 -0.58 2.70 -15.30
CA GLN A 67 0.01 1.59 -16.04
C GLN A 67 0.97 0.84 -15.11
N TYR A 68 0.81 -0.47 -14.99
CA TYR A 68 1.79 -1.31 -14.31
C TYR A 68 3.00 -1.57 -15.22
N ARG A 69 4.13 -1.92 -14.62
CA ARG A 69 5.35 -2.34 -15.31
C ARG A 69 5.21 -3.78 -15.82
N ASP A 70 4.91 -3.92 -17.10
CA ASP A 70 4.69 -5.20 -17.78
C ASP A 70 5.99 -5.99 -18.02
N ASP A 71 7.16 -5.36 -17.91
CA ASP A 71 8.46 -6.02 -17.92
C ASP A 71 8.69 -6.91 -16.69
N ILE A 72 8.18 -6.50 -15.52
CA ILE A 72 8.28 -7.25 -14.25
C ILE A 72 6.98 -7.93 -13.84
N PHE A 73 5.86 -7.58 -14.47
CA PHE A 73 4.55 -8.24 -14.33
C PHE A 73 3.96 -8.63 -15.69
N PRO A 74 4.57 -9.61 -16.39
CA PRO A 74 4.24 -9.93 -17.78
C PRO A 74 2.84 -10.50 -17.97
N HIS A 75 2.23 -11.10 -16.93
CA HIS A 75 0.87 -11.62 -17.00
C HIS A 75 -0.19 -10.63 -16.49
N GLY A 76 0.25 -9.46 -16.00
CA GLY A 76 -0.61 -8.38 -15.52
C GLY A 76 -1.19 -8.60 -14.13
N MET A 77 -1.81 -7.55 -13.59
CA MET A 77 -2.24 -7.52 -12.18
C MET A 77 -3.36 -8.51 -11.86
N ASN A 78 -4.28 -8.78 -12.79
CA ASN A 78 -5.33 -9.78 -12.58
C ASN A 78 -4.75 -11.18 -12.37
N PHE A 79 -3.73 -11.55 -13.16
CA PHE A 79 -3.07 -12.84 -12.97
C PHE A 79 -2.43 -12.94 -11.58
N LEU A 80 -1.74 -11.87 -11.16
CA LEU A 80 -1.12 -11.80 -9.85
C LEU A 80 -2.15 -11.94 -8.72
N THR A 81 -3.22 -11.16 -8.74
CA THR A 81 -4.25 -11.18 -7.69
C THR A 81 -5.05 -12.48 -7.70
N ASP A 82 -5.40 -13.00 -8.88
CA ASP A 82 -6.06 -14.30 -9.02
C ASP A 82 -5.20 -15.45 -8.47
N TYR A 83 -3.89 -15.42 -8.71
CA TYR A 83 -2.96 -16.41 -8.15
C TYR A 83 -2.94 -16.36 -6.62
N ILE A 84 -2.78 -15.16 -6.05
CA ILE A 84 -2.79 -14.95 -4.59
C ILE A 84 -4.13 -15.42 -3.99
N HIS A 85 -5.26 -15.06 -4.62
CA HIS A 85 -6.59 -15.48 -4.18
C HIS A 85 -6.81 -16.99 -4.30
N SER A 86 -6.23 -17.65 -5.30
CA SER A 86 -6.34 -19.11 -5.48
C SER A 86 -5.75 -19.90 -4.30
N LYS A 87 -4.84 -19.28 -3.54
CA LYS A 87 -4.25 -19.82 -2.31
C LYS A 87 -5.04 -19.48 -1.04
N GLY A 88 -6.18 -18.80 -1.18
CA GLY A 88 -6.98 -18.30 -0.06
C GLY A 88 -6.40 -17.04 0.60
N LEU A 89 -5.35 -16.44 0.02
CA LEU A 89 -4.72 -15.21 0.49
C LEU A 89 -5.42 -13.96 -0.09
N LYS A 90 -4.98 -12.78 0.34
CA LYS A 90 -5.45 -11.45 -0.07
C LYS A 90 -4.31 -10.66 -0.68
N ALA A 91 -4.59 -9.93 -1.75
CA ALA A 91 -3.59 -9.16 -2.47
C ALA A 91 -3.67 -7.69 -2.07
N GLY A 92 -2.55 -7.07 -1.69
CA GLY A 92 -2.46 -5.63 -1.46
C GLY A 92 -1.59 -4.93 -2.48
N THR A 93 -1.80 -3.63 -2.63
CA THR A 93 -1.01 -2.76 -3.49
C THR A 93 -0.67 -1.44 -2.79
N TYR A 94 0.10 -0.62 -3.48
CA TYR A 94 0.61 0.67 -3.05
C TYR A 94 0.26 1.74 -4.09
N LEU A 95 -0.13 2.92 -3.60
CA LEU A 95 -0.39 4.11 -4.41
C LEU A 95 0.20 5.35 -3.72
N GLY A 96 0.62 6.35 -4.51
CA GLY A 96 1.13 7.64 -4.03
C GLY A 96 0.06 8.73 -4.02
N ALA A 97 0.01 9.54 -2.97
CA ALA A 97 -1.06 10.50 -2.76
C ALA A 97 -1.05 11.71 -3.69
N GLY A 98 0.11 12.17 -4.16
CA GLY A 98 0.17 13.29 -5.10
C GLY A 98 0.61 12.91 -6.51
N GLU A 99 1.50 13.69 -7.13
CA GLU A 99 1.85 13.55 -8.55
C GLU A 99 2.70 12.30 -8.83
N THR A 100 3.57 11.93 -7.88
CA THR A 100 4.47 10.78 -8.02
C THR A 100 4.57 9.96 -6.73
N THR A 101 4.97 8.70 -6.85
CA THR A 101 5.39 7.88 -5.71
C THR A 101 6.82 8.22 -5.26
N TRP A 102 7.33 7.50 -4.25
CA TRP A 102 8.73 7.60 -3.81
C TRP A 102 9.71 7.03 -4.82
N HIS A 103 9.31 5.99 -5.55
CA HIS A 103 10.09 5.47 -6.67
C HIS A 103 10.15 6.45 -7.86
N GLY A 104 9.19 7.37 -7.95
CA GLY A 104 9.01 8.28 -9.09
C GLY A 104 7.99 7.77 -10.11
N ASP A 105 7.16 6.80 -9.73
CA ASP A 105 6.07 6.30 -10.57
C ASP A 105 4.88 7.28 -10.52
N ALA A 106 3.89 7.10 -11.40
CA ALA A 106 2.68 7.92 -11.39
C ALA A 106 1.95 7.84 -10.03
N GLY A 107 1.77 8.99 -9.39
CA GLY A 107 0.91 9.15 -8.21
C GLY A 107 -0.53 9.46 -8.62
N THR A 108 -1.44 9.54 -7.64
CA THR A 108 -2.91 9.53 -7.84
C THR A 108 -3.59 10.90 -7.76
N LEU A 109 -2.85 12.00 -7.66
CA LEU A 109 -3.42 13.35 -7.60
C LEU A 109 -4.41 13.56 -8.75
N ASP A 110 -5.64 13.96 -8.39
CA ASP A 110 -6.73 14.24 -9.33
C ASP A 110 -7.26 13.05 -10.14
N HIS A 111 -6.85 11.82 -9.77
CA HIS A 111 -7.25 10.56 -10.40
C HIS A 111 -7.73 9.50 -9.37
N GLU A 112 -7.99 9.89 -8.13
CA GLU A 112 -8.17 8.96 -7.00
C GLU A 112 -9.34 7.99 -7.22
N PHE A 113 -10.45 8.46 -7.80
CA PHE A 113 -11.63 7.63 -8.07
C PHE A 113 -11.35 6.61 -9.19
N GLU A 114 -10.72 7.05 -10.29
CA GLU A 114 -10.32 6.19 -11.41
C GLU A 114 -9.29 5.16 -10.99
N ASP A 115 -8.34 5.56 -10.14
CA ASP A 115 -7.24 4.71 -9.69
C ASP A 115 -7.72 3.68 -8.65
N ALA A 116 -8.56 4.08 -7.69
CA ALA A 116 -9.21 3.14 -6.77
C ALA A 116 -10.06 2.12 -7.52
N LYS A 117 -10.79 2.57 -8.57
CA LYS A 117 -11.53 1.68 -9.46
C LYS A 117 -10.61 0.73 -10.24
N SER A 118 -9.48 1.22 -10.73
CA SER A 118 -8.49 0.37 -11.42
C SER A 118 -7.93 -0.70 -10.48
N CYS A 119 -7.62 -0.35 -9.22
CA CYS A 119 -7.20 -1.33 -8.21
C CYS A 119 -8.28 -2.38 -7.91
N ALA A 120 -9.55 -1.97 -7.86
CA ALA A 120 -10.68 -2.88 -7.70
C ALA A 120 -10.87 -3.81 -8.91
N GLU A 121 -10.75 -3.28 -10.13
CA GLU A 121 -10.76 -4.03 -11.39
C GLU A 121 -9.60 -5.02 -11.48
N TRP A 122 -8.44 -4.66 -10.92
CA TRP A 122 -7.26 -5.52 -10.79
C TRP A 122 -7.35 -6.54 -9.66
N GLY A 123 -8.41 -6.52 -8.85
CA GLY A 123 -8.65 -7.50 -7.80
C GLY A 123 -7.94 -7.26 -6.47
N PHE A 124 -7.33 -6.10 -6.24
CA PHE A 124 -6.67 -5.83 -4.95
C PHE A 124 -7.68 -5.73 -3.79
N ASP A 125 -7.27 -6.15 -2.59
CA ASP A 125 -8.06 -6.17 -1.35
C ASP A 125 -7.54 -5.16 -0.31
N TYR A 126 -6.41 -4.52 -0.58
CA TYR A 126 -5.70 -3.64 0.33
C TYR A 126 -4.93 -2.58 -0.45
N ILE A 127 -4.97 -1.32 -0.01
CA ILE A 127 -4.17 -0.22 -0.55
C ILE A 127 -3.40 0.44 0.60
N LYS A 128 -2.07 0.41 0.52
CA LYS A 128 -1.16 1.34 1.22
C LYS A 128 -1.10 2.64 0.42
N TYR A 129 -1.33 3.77 1.07
CA TYR A 129 -1.37 5.07 0.41
C TYR A 129 -0.38 6.03 1.02
N ASP A 130 0.70 6.29 0.30
CA ASP A 130 1.88 6.98 0.81
C ASP A 130 1.95 8.43 0.35
N ARG A 131 2.70 9.24 1.09
CA ARG A 131 2.86 10.67 0.82
C ARG A 131 4.31 10.98 0.48
N HIS A 132 4.56 11.41 -0.75
CA HIS A 132 5.86 11.96 -1.12
C HIS A 132 6.03 13.40 -0.58
N PRO A 133 7.12 13.74 0.11
CA PRO A 133 7.25 15.00 0.84
C PRO A 133 7.48 16.25 -0.02
N THR A 134 7.74 16.10 -1.33
CA THR A 134 8.04 17.24 -2.22
C THR A 134 6.80 17.94 -2.79
N GLU A 135 5.60 17.52 -2.41
CA GLU A 135 4.34 18.10 -2.87
C GLU A 135 4.05 19.44 -2.17
N LYS A 136 3.88 20.52 -2.95
CA LYS A 136 3.65 21.90 -2.47
C LYS A 136 2.21 22.07 -1.94
N PRO A 137 1.94 23.11 -1.11
CA PRO A 137 1.16 22.99 0.13
C PRO A 137 -0.04 22.04 0.00
N TRP A 138 0.10 20.93 0.70
CA TRP A 138 -0.79 19.78 0.62
C TRP A 138 -1.67 19.73 1.88
N ASP A 139 -2.98 19.64 1.68
CA ASP A 139 -3.91 19.30 2.77
C ASP A 139 -3.93 17.77 2.91
N THR A 140 -3.07 17.24 3.77
CA THR A 140 -2.96 15.79 4.04
C THR A 140 -4.30 15.19 4.40
N VAL A 141 -5.08 15.85 5.27
CA VAL A 141 -6.37 15.31 5.71
C VAL A 141 -7.33 15.22 4.54
N ALA A 142 -7.42 16.27 3.72
CA ALA A 142 -8.28 16.28 2.55
C ALA A 142 -7.90 15.21 1.51
N ALA A 143 -6.62 15.07 1.21
CA ALA A 143 -6.16 14.11 0.21
C ALA A 143 -6.41 12.65 0.61
N TYR A 144 -6.06 12.30 1.85
CA TYR A 144 -6.34 10.97 2.37
C TYR A 144 -7.85 10.71 2.51
N THR A 145 -8.63 11.74 2.86
CA THR A 145 -10.10 11.64 2.87
C THR A 145 -10.66 11.38 1.47
N LYS A 146 -10.12 12.04 0.43
CA LYS A 146 -10.54 11.88 -0.96
C LYS A 146 -10.30 10.46 -1.46
N MET A 147 -9.11 9.91 -1.25
CA MET A 147 -8.83 8.50 -1.58
C MET A 147 -9.68 7.53 -0.74
N GLY A 148 -9.90 7.81 0.55
CA GLY A 148 -10.83 7.00 1.36
C GLY A 148 -12.27 6.99 0.84
N LEU A 149 -12.75 8.10 0.23
CA LEU A 149 -14.03 8.15 -0.47
C LEU A 149 -14.00 7.36 -1.77
N ALA A 150 -12.94 7.50 -2.57
CA ALA A 150 -12.75 6.75 -3.81
C ALA A 150 -12.76 5.23 -3.58
N ILE A 151 -12.05 4.75 -2.55
CA ILE A 151 -12.04 3.34 -2.16
C ILE A 151 -13.42 2.84 -1.75
N ARG A 152 -14.23 3.66 -1.08
CA ARG A 152 -15.63 3.29 -0.74
C ARG A 152 -16.54 3.19 -1.96
N ASP A 153 -16.22 3.90 -3.05
CA ASP A 153 -17.03 3.94 -4.27
C ASP A 153 -16.56 2.94 -5.35
N CYS A 154 -15.33 2.41 -5.24
CA CYS A 154 -14.70 1.58 -6.27
C CYS A 154 -15.39 0.23 -6.57
N GLY A 155 -16.36 -0.17 -5.76
CA GLY A 155 -17.15 -1.40 -5.97
C GLY A 155 -16.53 -2.68 -5.41
N ARG A 156 -15.39 -2.59 -4.69
CA ARG A 156 -14.74 -3.70 -3.99
C ARG A 156 -14.43 -3.31 -2.55
N ASP A 157 -14.56 -4.26 -1.61
CA ASP A 157 -14.14 -4.05 -0.23
C ASP A 157 -12.61 -4.07 -0.14
N ILE A 158 -11.98 -2.89 -0.11
CA ILE A 158 -10.52 -2.72 -0.02
C ILE A 158 -10.17 -2.11 1.35
N ILE A 159 -9.20 -2.70 2.04
CA ILE A 159 -8.60 -2.12 3.25
C ILE A 159 -7.76 -0.91 2.86
N TYR A 160 -7.92 0.19 3.60
CA TYR A 160 -7.18 1.42 3.39
C TYR A 160 -6.17 1.66 4.52
N ASN A 161 -4.89 1.66 4.17
CA ASN A 161 -3.76 1.96 5.05
C ASN A 161 -3.13 3.32 4.72
N LEU A 162 -3.27 4.26 5.65
CA LEU A 162 -2.77 5.62 5.49
C LEU A 162 -1.31 5.73 5.90
N CYS A 163 -0.46 6.19 5.00
CA CYS A 163 0.99 6.15 5.17
C CYS A 163 1.61 7.56 5.03
N GLU A 164 1.22 8.51 5.89
CA GLU A 164 1.73 9.90 5.86
C GLU A 164 2.84 10.19 6.90
N HIS A 165 3.48 9.13 7.38
CA HIS A 165 4.61 9.19 8.30
C HIS A 165 4.35 9.83 9.69
N GLY A 166 3.09 9.93 10.12
CA GLY A 166 2.71 10.53 11.40
C GLY A 166 2.75 12.06 11.42
N THR A 167 2.99 12.70 10.28
CA THR A 167 3.31 14.14 10.20
C THR A 167 2.15 15.06 10.56
N SER A 168 0.93 14.56 10.42
CA SER A 168 -0.32 15.28 10.71
C SER A 168 -1.13 14.65 11.85
N GLU A 169 -0.47 13.86 12.71
CA GLU A 169 -1.09 13.20 13.87
C GLU A 169 -2.33 12.36 13.48
N PRO A 170 -2.19 11.34 12.60
CA PRO A 170 -3.31 10.60 12.00
C PRO A 170 -4.17 9.88 13.02
N TRP A 171 -3.64 9.58 14.21
CA TRP A 171 -4.43 9.07 15.34
C TRP A 171 -5.57 10.00 15.79
N LEU A 172 -5.55 11.29 15.42
CA LEU A 172 -6.61 12.26 15.72
C LEU A 172 -7.73 12.30 14.67
N TRP A 173 -7.50 11.86 13.43
CA TRP A 173 -8.44 12.11 12.32
C TRP A 173 -8.63 10.95 11.33
N ALA A 174 -7.74 9.95 11.28
CA ALA A 174 -7.75 8.90 10.26
C ALA A 174 -8.82 7.83 10.47
N ALA A 175 -9.33 7.66 11.70
CA ALA A 175 -10.32 6.64 12.05
C ALA A 175 -11.60 6.61 11.17
N PRO A 176 -12.24 7.75 10.83
CA PRO A 176 -13.35 7.77 9.87
C PRO A 176 -12.91 7.63 8.40
N VAL A 177 -11.61 7.73 8.10
CA VAL A 177 -11.07 7.76 6.74
C VAL A 177 -10.68 6.36 6.27
N GLY A 178 -9.91 5.61 7.06
CA GLY A 178 -9.45 4.25 6.74
C GLY A 178 -9.20 3.39 7.98
N GLN A 179 -8.76 2.15 7.75
CA GLN A 179 -8.75 1.11 8.78
C GLN A 179 -7.45 1.07 9.60
N LEU A 180 -6.35 1.57 9.05
CA LEU A 180 -5.06 1.66 9.75
C LEU A 180 -4.24 2.84 9.22
N TRP A 181 -3.33 3.34 10.04
CA TRP A 181 -2.44 4.44 9.71
C TRP A 181 -1.09 4.26 10.36
N ARG A 182 -0.05 4.70 9.65
CA ARG A 182 1.32 4.69 10.13
C ARG A 182 1.55 5.86 11.09
N THR A 183 2.24 5.61 12.21
CA THR A 183 2.39 6.60 13.31
C THR A 183 3.72 7.36 13.31
N GLY A 184 4.71 6.95 12.51
CA GLY A 184 6.04 7.56 12.51
C GLY A 184 6.78 7.42 11.18
N LYS A 185 8.11 7.58 11.15
CA LYS A 185 8.89 7.42 9.91
C LYS A 185 9.04 5.93 9.51
N ASP A 186 9.77 5.66 8.42
CA ASP A 186 10.08 4.29 8.02
C ASP A 186 10.94 3.56 9.05
N ILE A 187 10.68 2.27 9.23
CA ILE A 187 11.50 1.42 10.09
C ILE A 187 12.82 1.09 9.40
N ARG A 188 13.87 0.90 10.21
CA ARG A 188 15.19 0.40 9.78
C ARG A 188 15.53 -0.85 10.58
N ASP A 189 16.26 -1.78 9.95
CA ASP A 189 16.70 -3.03 10.57
C ASP A 189 17.84 -2.80 11.59
N ASN A 190 17.51 -2.03 12.62
CA ASN A 190 18.41 -1.53 13.65
C ASN A 190 17.64 -1.44 14.96
N TRP A 191 18.30 -1.71 16.09
CA TRP A 191 17.66 -1.56 17.41
C TRP A 191 17.34 -0.09 17.73
N ARG A 192 18.32 0.80 17.48
CA ARG A 192 18.18 2.26 17.49
C ARG A 192 18.82 2.81 16.22
N TYR A 193 18.20 3.80 15.59
CA TYR A 193 18.70 4.41 14.37
C TYR A 193 19.34 5.76 14.64
N ILE A 194 20.60 5.73 15.06
CA ILE A 194 21.36 6.92 15.51
C ILE A 194 22.05 7.63 14.33
N GLU A 195 22.27 6.93 13.21
CA GLU A 195 23.08 7.44 12.10
C GLU A 195 22.39 8.54 11.29
N ARG A 196 21.07 8.41 11.07
CA ARG A 196 20.25 9.38 10.34
C ARG A 196 18.84 9.46 10.93
N PRO A 197 18.66 10.08 12.12
CA PRO A 197 17.36 10.17 12.78
C PRO A 197 16.28 10.85 11.91
N ASP A 198 16.70 11.57 10.87
CA ASP A 198 15.79 12.20 9.94
C ASP A 198 15.19 11.24 8.90
N SER A 199 15.84 10.11 8.59
CA SER A 199 15.45 9.21 7.48
C SER A 199 14.81 7.89 7.89
N GLY A 200 14.60 7.64 9.18
CA GLY A 200 13.96 6.43 9.68
C GLY A 200 14.08 6.26 11.18
N LEU A 201 13.51 5.18 11.70
CA LEU A 201 13.49 4.83 13.12
C LEU A 201 13.96 3.38 13.31
N GLY A 202 14.72 3.12 14.37
CA GLY A 202 14.99 1.76 14.82
C GLY A 202 13.78 1.17 15.54
N ILE A 203 13.85 -0.12 15.85
CA ILE A 203 12.76 -0.86 16.53
C ILE A 203 12.38 -0.19 17.86
N LEU A 204 13.37 0.17 18.69
CA LEU A 204 13.10 0.80 19.97
C LEU A 204 12.56 2.23 19.80
N ASP A 205 13.09 2.97 18.83
CA ASP A 205 12.67 4.36 18.59
C ASP A 205 11.19 4.43 18.18
N MET A 206 10.66 3.40 17.50
CA MET A 206 9.23 3.30 17.17
C MET A 206 8.34 2.96 18.36
N MET A 207 8.85 2.22 19.35
CA MET A 207 8.08 1.83 20.53
C MET A 207 7.97 2.96 21.56
N ASP A 208 8.93 3.89 21.55
CA ASP A 208 9.03 5.01 22.50
C ASP A 208 8.35 6.30 21.98
N MET A 209 7.58 6.24 20.90
CA MET A 209 6.87 7.38 20.27
C MET A 209 5.68 7.90 21.08
#